data_AF-A0A024UTZ7-F1
#
_entry.id   AF-A0A024UTZ7-F1
#
_cell.length_a   1.000
_cell.length_b   1.000
_cell.length_c   1.000
_cell.angle_alpha   90.00
_cell.angle_beta   90.00
_cell.angle_gamma   90.00
#
_symmetry.space_group_name_H-M   'P 1'
#
loop_
_entity.id
_entity.type
_entity.pdbx_description
1 polymer ?
#
loop_
_entity_poly.entity_id
_entity_poly.type
_entity_poly.pdbx_seq_one_letter_code
_entity_poly.pdbx_strand_id
1 'polypeptide(L)'
;MSVQARILVLPVWSDLIVRAQPPPSTLLSVSCCLRLFSVHTPAGSVKVTVEERYGHAMASHVWDAGICLSFFLQTHYIPHLNPSTSLRAMEIASGSGLLGLVLATLLPARSTLVLTEKPTSLELLQHNLEQLQPISSTHISICGLEWGNQVHLLDLPHRDKSTDLLVLADVLYNWAAHPQLWSTVAAVASPSTTIYLAHKHRAATSTAALRHLETYGTCPSCPAVSCALNSPSSCGWKNGLWKLHRCASYGATDIFQLVIQPPHTEMDV
;
A
#
# COMPACT_ATOMS: atom_id res chain seq x y z
N MET A 1 0.47 -0.74 -38.57
CA MET A 1 -0.83 -1.05 -37.93
C MET A 1 -0.66 -0.86 -36.43
N SER A 2 -1.26 0.16 -35.84
CA SER A 2 -1.12 0.46 -34.41
C SER A 2 -1.85 -0.59 -33.58
N VAL A 3 -1.14 -1.29 -32.71
CA VAL A 3 -1.75 -2.20 -31.74
C VAL A 3 -2.42 -1.33 -30.67
N GLN A 4 -3.75 -1.25 -30.75
CA GLN A 4 -4.57 -0.55 -29.77
C GLN A 4 -4.65 -1.45 -28.52
N ALA A 5 -4.03 -1.01 -27.42
CA ALA A 5 -4.03 -1.75 -26.17
C ALA A 5 -5.46 -1.92 -25.65
N ARG A 6 -5.89 -3.17 -25.43
CA ARG A 6 -7.16 -3.49 -24.75
C ARG A 6 -6.89 -3.52 -23.24
N ILE A 7 -7.61 -2.69 -22.48
CA ILE A 7 -7.59 -2.71 -21.01
C ILE A 7 -8.99 -3.14 -20.54
N LEU A 8 -9.05 -4.22 -19.76
CA LEU A 8 -10.27 -4.71 -19.11
C LEU A 8 -10.09 -4.58 -17.60
N VAL A 9 -10.95 -3.82 -16.92
CA VAL A 9 -11.01 -3.71 -15.45
C VAL A 9 -12.33 -4.31 -14.95
N LEU A 10 -12.32 -5.64 -14.91
CA LEU A 10 -13.05 -6.63 -14.10
C LEU A 10 -12.02 -7.76 -13.92
N PRO A 11 -12.05 -8.61 -12.87
CA PRO A 11 -10.92 -9.50 -12.57
C PRO A 11 -10.49 -10.23 -13.85
N VAL A 12 -9.27 -9.90 -14.30
CA VAL A 12 -8.79 -10.07 -15.69
C VAL A 12 -8.78 -11.54 -16.12
N TRP A 13 -8.89 -12.44 -15.15
CA TRP A 13 -9.29 -13.82 -15.29
C TRP A 13 -9.87 -14.23 -13.93
N SER A 14 -11.15 -14.59 -13.86
CA SER A 14 -11.61 -15.46 -12.79
C SER A 14 -11.93 -16.80 -13.43
N ASP A 15 -11.41 -17.90 -12.87
CA ASP A 15 -12.01 -19.21 -13.11
C ASP A 15 -13.51 -19.19 -12.77
N LEU A 16 -14.22 -20.25 -13.17
CA LEU A 16 -15.64 -20.41 -12.86
C LEU A 16 -15.92 -20.09 -11.39
N ILE A 17 -16.79 -19.12 -11.13
CA ILE A 17 -17.23 -18.78 -9.77
C ILE A 17 -18.07 -19.94 -9.26
N VAL A 18 -17.48 -20.79 -8.41
CA VAL A 18 -18.20 -21.87 -7.74
C VAL A 18 -18.87 -21.30 -6.49
N ARG A 19 -20.20 -21.25 -6.49
CA ARG A 19 -20.97 -20.90 -5.28
C ARG A 19 -21.07 -22.14 -4.39
N ALA A 20 -20.28 -22.19 -3.32
CA ALA A 20 -20.50 -23.16 -2.25
C ALA A 20 -21.73 -22.75 -1.41
N GLN A 21 -22.64 -23.69 -1.15
CA GLN A 21 -23.71 -23.49 -0.15
C GLN A 21 -23.08 -23.54 1.24
N PRO A 22 -23.31 -22.55 2.13
CA PRO A 22 -22.80 -22.63 3.49
C PRO A 22 -23.42 -23.83 4.22
N PRO A 23 -22.67 -24.54 5.08
CA PRO A 23 -23.22 -25.62 5.87
C PRO A 23 -24.35 -25.13 6.78
N PRO A 24 -25.42 -25.92 6.99
CA PRO A 24 -26.69 -25.46 7.58
C PRO A 24 -26.66 -25.09 9.08
N SER A 25 -25.48 -24.90 9.70
CA SER A 25 -25.34 -24.82 11.15
C SER A 25 -24.37 -23.74 11.67
N THR A 26 -24.35 -22.54 11.08
CA THR A 26 -23.60 -21.41 11.68
C THR A 26 -24.45 -20.16 11.85
N LEU A 27 -24.62 -19.76 13.11
CA LEU A 27 -25.20 -18.49 13.52
C LEU A 27 -24.38 -17.36 12.89
N LEU A 28 -25.05 -16.48 12.14
CA LEU A 28 -24.49 -15.35 11.37
C LEU A 28 -23.51 -15.77 10.26
N SER A 29 -24.03 -16.21 9.10
CA SER A 29 -23.18 -16.44 7.93
C SER A 29 -22.66 -15.10 7.39
N VAL A 30 -21.44 -14.71 7.78
CA VAL A 30 -20.72 -13.64 7.09
C VAL A 30 -20.51 -14.11 5.66
N SER A 31 -21.03 -13.36 4.69
CA SER A 31 -20.81 -13.68 3.27
C SER A 31 -19.33 -13.46 2.96
N CYS A 32 -18.62 -14.52 2.57
CA CYS A 32 -17.21 -14.43 2.21
C CYS A 32 -16.98 -14.70 0.71
N CYS A 33 -15.88 -14.18 0.19
CA CYS A 33 -15.36 -14.53 -1.14
C CYS A 33 -13.87 -14.85 -1.01
N LEU A 34 -13.46 -15.99 -1.55
CA LEU A 34 -12.06 -16.34 -1.67
C LEU A 34 -11.55 -15.89 -3.04
N ARG A 35 -10.47 -15.12 -3.03
CA ARG A 35 -9.73 -14.76 -4.24
C ARG A 35 -8.43 -15.53 -4.29
N LEU A 36 -8.18 -16.19 -5.41
CA LEU A 36 -6.96 -16.92 -5.67
C LEU A 36 -6.12 -16.18 -6.71
N PHE A 37 -4.94 -15.72 -6.31
CA PHE A 37 -3.99 -15.05 -7.17
C PHE A 37 -2.81 -15.97 -7.49
N SER A 38 -2.27 -15.85 -8.70
CA SER A 38 -1.06 -16.56 -9.12
C SER A 38 0.09 -15.58 -9.21
N VAL A 39 1.08 -15.73 -8.35
CA VAL A 39 2.27 -14.88 -8.30
C VAL A 39 3.43 -15.61 -8.96
N HIS A 40 3.97 -15.06 -10.04
CA HIS A 40 5.14 -15.59 -10.71
C HIS A 40 6.42 -15.20 -9.96
N THR A 41 7.21 -16.20 -9.58
CA THR A 41 8.53 -16.06 -8.96
C THR A 41 9.57 -16.73 -9.87
N PRO A 42 10.87 -16.47 -9.70
CA PRO A 42 11.91 -17.17 -10.45
C PRO A 42 11.88 -18.70 -10.27
N ALA A 43 11.31 -19.19 -9.16
CA ALA A 43 11.20 -20.62 -8.85
C ALA A 43 9.89 -21.28 -9.35
N GLY A 44 8.95 -20.52 -9.92
CA GLY A 44 7.68 -21.02 -10.41
C GLY A 44 6.50 -20.09 -10.13
N SER A 45 5.31 -20.64 -9.92
CA SER A 45 4.13 -19.86 -9.55
C SER A 45 3.67 -20.20 -8.14
N VAL A 46 3.50 -19.20 -7.28
CA VAL A 46 2.94 -19.33 -5.94
C VAL A 46 1.48 -18.91 -5.97
N LYS A 47 0.62 -19.65 -5.27
CA LYS A 47 -0.78 -19.26 -5.09
C LYS A 47 -0.95 -18.46 -3.82
N VAL A 48 -1.59 -17.30 -3.92
CA VAL A 48 -1.95 -16.43 -2.80
C VAL A 48 -3.47 -16.42 -2.70
N THR A 49 -4.00 -16.93 -1.60
CA THR A 49 -5.44 -16.93 -1.30
C THR A 49 -5.75 -15.77 -0.36
N VAL A 50 -6.78 -15.00 -0.68
CA VAL A 50 -7.26 -13.89 0.15
C VAL A 50 -8.76 -14.03 0.36
N GLU A 51 -9.19 -14.09 1.62
CA GLU A 51 -10.60 -14.00 1.99
C GLU A 51 -11.03 -12.53 2.07
N GLU A 52 -12.16 -12.24 1.43
CA GLU A 52 -12.95 -11.03 1.63
C GLU A 52 -14.19 -11.36 2.46
N ARG A 53 -14.55 -10.47 3.40
CA ARG A 53 -15.75 -10.60 4.23
C ARG A 53 -16.70 -9.43 3.94
N TYR A 54 -17.85 -9.72 3.33
CA TYR A 54 -18.86 -8.73 2.97
C TYR A 54 -19.71 -8.35 4.18
N GLY A 55 -20.08 -7.08 4.28
CA GLY A 55 -20.81 -6.51 5.42
C GLY A 55 -19.91 -6.05 6.58
N HIS A 56 -18.60 -6.19 6.44
CA HIS A 56 -17.59 -5.68 7.39
C HIS A 56 -16.93 -4.38 6.89
N ALA A 57 -15.83 -3.96 7.54
CA ALA A 57 -15.09 -2.75 7.20
C ALA A 57 -14.58 -2.75 5.76
N MET A 58 -14.30 -1.56 5.19
CA MET A 58 -13.70 -1.44 3.86
C MET A 58 -12.36 -2.18 3.72
N ALA A 59 -11.66 -2.39 4.84
CA ALA A 59 -10.45 -3.20 4.95
C ALA A 59 -10.69 -4.69 4.62
N SER A 60 -11.94 -5.15 4.58
CA SER A 60 -12.29 -6.53 4.27
C SER A 60 -12.40 -6.86 2.78
N HIS A 61 -12.00 -5.92 1.91
CA HIS A 61 -12.09 -6.06 0.46
C HIS A 61 -10.72 -5.95 -0.21
N VAL A 62 -10.56 -6.67 -1.30
CA VAL A 62 -9.46 -6.51 -2.24
C VAL A 62 -9.83 -5.40 -3.22
N TRP A 63 -9.07 -4.30 -3.15
CA TRP A 63 -9.25 -3.15 -4.03
C TRP A 63 -8.27 -3.19 -5.22
N ASP A 64 -8.72 -2.69 -6.38
CA ASP A 64 -7.94 -2.70 -7.63
C ASP A 64 -6.54 -2.07 -7.49
N ALA A 65 -6.37 -1.06 -6.64
CA ALA A 65 -5.08 -0.41 -6.44
C ALA A 65 -4.05 -1.38 -5.82
N GLY A 66 -4.48 -2.28 -4.92
CA GLY A 66 -3.61 -3.32 -4.38
C GLY A 66 -3.20 -4.34 -5.44
N ILE A 67 -4.12 -4.72 -6.32
CA ILE A 67 -3.85 -5.61 -7.47
C ILE A 67 -2.85 -4.95 -8.43
N CYS A 68 -3.11 -3.71 -8.83
CA CYS A 68 -2.27 -2.99 -9.79
C CYS A 68 -0.87 -2.71 -9.23
N LEU A 69 -0.76 -2.34 -7.94
CA LEU A 69 0.52 -2.11 -7.31
C LEU A 69 1.32 -3.41 -7.16
N SER A 70 0.65 -4.52 -6.83
CA SER A 70 1.29 -5.85 -6.77
C SER A 70 1.90 -6.21 -8.12
N PHE A 71 1.12 -6.07 -9.20
CA PHE A 71 1.59 -6.31 -10.56
C PHE A 71 2.73 -5.38 -10.97
N PHE A 72 2.60 -4.08 -10.67
CA PHE A 72 3.63 -3.10 -10.96
C PHE A 72 4.95 -3.45 -10.28
N LEU A 73 4.93 -3.74 -8.96
CA LEU A 73 6.13 -4.07 -8.21
C LEU A 73 6.78 -5.36 -8.73
N GLN A 74 5.99 -6.39 -8.99
CA GLN A 74 6.49 -7.65 -9.58
C GLN A 74 7.19 -7.43 -10.92
N THR A 75 6.69 -6.51 -11.74
CA THR A 75 7.17 -6.29 -13.12
C THR A 75 8.30 -5.28 -13.19
N HIS A 76 8.27 -4.24 -12.36
CA HIS A 76 9.10 -3.04 -12.52
C HIS A 76 9.99 -2.71 -11.33
N TYR A 77 9.82 -3.36 -10.18
CA TYR A 77 10.66 -3.10 -8.99
C TYR A 77 11.46 -4.35 -8.60
N ILE A 78 10.76 -5.45 -8.36
CA ILE A 78 11.36 -6.72 -7.92
C ILE A 78 12.49 -7.21 -8.84
N PRO A 79 12.39 -7.16 -10.18
CA PRO A 79 13.46 -7.64 -11.07
C PRO A 79 14.77 -6.85 -10.97
N HIS A 80 14.75 -5.66 -10.38
CA HIS A 80 15.93 -4.80 -10.21
C HIS A 80 16.57 -4.93 -8.82
N LEU A 81 15.99 -5.74 -7.93
CA LEU A 81 16.55 -5.99 -6.62
C LEU A 81 17.73 -6.96 -6.70
N ASN A 82 18.72 -6.75 -5.83
CA ASN A 82 19.76 -7.75 -5.60
C ASN A 82 19.16 -8.89 -4.74
N PRO A 83 19.07 -10.14 -5.24
CA PRO A 83 18.46 -11.24 -4.51
C PRO A 83 19.24 -11.65 -3.25
N SER A 84 20.50 -11.20 -3.11
CA SER A 84 21.33 -11.44 -1.91
C SER A 84 21.19 -10.36 -0.83
N THR A 85 20.43 -9.29 -1.10
CA THR A 85 20.25 -8.18 -0.17
C THR A 85 18.84 -8.20 0.42
N SER A 86 18.73 -8.45 1.73
CA SER A 86 17.46 -8.36 2.44
C SER A 86 16.92 -6.94 2.45
N LEU A 87 15.59 -6.79 2.38
CA LEU A 87 14.91 -5.51 2.44
C LEU A 87 14.01 -5.40 3.67
N ARG A 88 13.84 -4.17 4.18
CA ARG A 88 12.82 -3.81 5.15
C ARG A 88 11.67 -3.13 4.42
N ALA A 89 10.58 -3.87 4.24
CA ALA A 89 9.37 -3.38 3.60
C ALA A 89 8.28 -3.08 4.64
N MET A 90 7.43 -2.09 4.34
CA MET A 90 6.25 -1.77 5.12
C MET A 90 5.08 -1.45 4.19
N GLU A 91 3.90 -1.96 4.54
CA GLU A 91 2.64 -1.58 3.92
C GLU A 91 1.80 -0.76 4.91
N ILE A 92 1.37 0.43 4.48
CA ILE A 92 0.40 1.23 5.22
C ILE A 92 -1.01 0.91 4.73
N ALA A 93 -1.85 0.50 5.68
CA ALA A 93 -3.26 0.17 5.48
C ALA A 93 -3.46 -1.01 4.50
N SER A 94 -2.99 -2.17 4.96
CA SER A 94 -2.90 -3.42 4.19
C SER A 94 -4.27 -3.99 3.81
N GLY A 95 -5.34 -3.54 4.45
CA GLY A 95 -6.70 -4.05 4.23
C GLY A 95 -6.77 -5.56 4.43
N SER A 96 -7.21 -6.28 3.39
CA SER A 96 -7.27 -7.74 3.40
C SER A 96 -5.90 -8.41 3.29
N GLY A 97 -4.85 -7.63 3.00
CA GLY A 97 -3.45 -8.07 2.98
C GLY A 97 -2.92 -8.46 1.61
N LEU A 98 -3.69 -8.35 0.52
CA LEU A 98 -3.27 -8.87 -0.79
C LEU A 98 -1.86 -8.41 -1.20
N LEU A 99 -1.60 -7.10 -1.18
CA LEU A 99 -0.33 -6.55 -1.65
C LEU A 99 0.84 -7.03 -0.78
N GLY A 100 0.69 -6.97 0.55
CA GLY A 100 1.64 -7.52 1.50
C GLY A 100 1.91 -9.01 1.31
N LEU A 101 0.87 -9.82 1.10
CA LEU A 101 1.02 -11.26 0.84
C LEU A 101 1.73 -11.53 -0.48
N VAL A 102 1.46 -10.76 -1.53
CA VAL A 102 2.20 -10.85 -2.79
C VAL A 102 3.68 -10.47 -2.56
N LEU A 103 3.95 -9.36 -1.85
CA LEU A 103 5.31 -8.95 -1.52
C LEU A 103 6.06 -10.00 -0.70
N ALA A 104 5.41 -10.63 0.27
CA ALA A 104 5.99 -11.73 1.03
C ALA A 104 6.51 -12.86 0.14
N THR A 105 5.87 -13.13 -1.01
CA THR A 105 6.32 -14.17 -1.95
C THR A 105 7.44 -13.71 -2.90
N LEU A 106 7.65 -12.40 -3.04
CA LEU A 106 8.54 -11.80 -4.04
C LEU A 106 9.82 -11.20 -3.45
N LEU A 107 9.79 -10.79 -2.19
CA LEU A 107 10.94 -10.13 -1.55
C LEU A 107 12.14 -11.08 -1.42
N PRO A 108 13.38 -10.56 -1.48
CA PRO A 108 14.58 -11.34 -1.25
C PRO A 108 14.56 -12.09 0.09
N ALA A 109 15.26 -13.21 0.18
CA ALA A 109 15.30 -14.00 1.40
C ALA A 109 15.77 -13.19 2.61
N ARG A 110 15.22 -13.49 3.80
CA ARG A 110 15.50 -12.78 5.07
C ARG A 110 15.07 -11.31 5.10
N SER A 111 14.29 -10.86 4.12
CA SER A 111 13.61 -9.56 4.19
C SER A 111 12.64 -9.53 5.38
N THR A 112 12.31 -8.33 5.85
CA THR A 112 11.26 -8.12 6.85
C THR A 112 10.12 -7.34 6.22
N LEU A 113 8.88 -7.69 6.54
CA LEU A 113 7.69 -7.02 6.05
C LEU A 113 6.76 -6.68 7.21
N VAL A 114 6.47 -5.39 7.38
CA VAL A 114 5.49 -4.91 8.36
C VAL A 114 4.18 -4.59 7.65
N LEU A 115 3.14 -5.33 7.97
CA LEU A 115 1.79 -5.09 7.47
C LEU A 115 1.01 -4.32 8.54
N THR A 116 0.54 -3.12 8.19
CA THR A 116 -0.20 -2.30 9.14
C THR A 116 -1.65 -2.16 8.74
N GLU A 117 -2.55 -2.12 9.73
CA GLU A 117 -3.94 -1.71 9.55
C GLU A 117 -4.51 -1.16 10.85
N LYS A 118 -5.72 -0.58 10.82
CA LYS A 118 -6.42 -0.19 12.05
C LYS A 118 -6.57 -1.41 12.96
N PRO A 119 -6.42 -1.25 14.30
CA PRO A 119 -6.57 -2.35 15.25
C PRO A 119 -7.87 -3.18 15.06
N THR A 120 -8.96 -2.53 14.66
CA THR A 120 -10.27 -3.17 14.41
C THR A 120 -10.32 -4.06 13.17
N SER A 121 -9.32 -4.01 12.29
CA SER A 121 -9.27 -4.77 11.02
C SER A 121 -8.15 -5.82 10.99
N LEU A 122 -7.40 -6.00 12.08
CA LEU A 122 -6.26 -6.92 12.13
C LEU A 122 -6.66 -8.40 12.05
N GLU A 123 -7.85 -8.76 12.54
CA GLU A 123 -8.30 -10.17 12.57
C GLU A 123 -8.30 -10.80 11.18
N LEU A 124 -8.87 -10.11 10.18
CA LEU A 124 -8.92 -10.63 8.81
C LEU A 124 -7.53 -10.63 8.16
N LEU A 125 -6.73 -9.60 8.40
CA LEU A 125 -5.36 -9.53 7.88
C LEU A 125 -4.51 -10.69 8.41
N GLN A 126 -4.62 -10.98 9.71
CA GLN A 126 -3.98 -12.12 10.36
C GLN A 126 -4.47 -13.45 9.78
N HIS A 127 -5.78 -13.60 9.62
CA HIS A 127 -6.38 -14.79 9.02
C HIS A 127 -5.84 -15.04 7.60
N ASN A 128 -5.78 -14.01 6.74
CA ASN A 128 -5.28 -14.14 5.38
C ASN A 128 -3.77 -14.43 5.34
N LEU A 129 -2.99 -13.91 6.30
CA LEU A 129 -1.58 -14.25 6.44
C LEU A 129 -1.37 -15.72 6.81
N GLU A 130 -2.19 -16.27 7.71
CA GLU A 130 -2.11 -17.68 8.13
C GLU A 130 -2.47 -18.65 7.00
N GLN A 131 -3.25 -18.21 6.01
CA GLN A 131 -3.53 -19.01 4.81
C GLN A 131 -2.33 -19.10 3.86
N LEU A 132 -1.35 -18.18 3.96
CA LEU A 132 -0.16 -18.21 3.14
C LEU A 132 0.70 -19.42 3.56
N GLN A 133 0.76 -20.42 2.69
CA GLN A 133 1.62 -21.58 2.89
C GLN A 133 3.07 -21.14 3.18
N PRO A 134 3.82 -21.87 4.03
CA PRO A 134 5.20 -21.53 4.38
C PRO A 134 6.11 -21.67 3.16
N ILE A 135 6.14 -20.62 2.36
CA ILE A 135 6.91 -20.47 1.11
C ILE A 135 7.82 -19.25 1.24
N SER A 136 7.48 -18.30 2.11
CA SER A 136 8.25 -17.09 2.31
C SER A 136 9.33 -17.25 3.37
N SER A 137 10.56 -16.88 3.00
CA SER A 137 11.66 -16.64 3.94
C SER A 137 11.66 -15.19 4.47
N THR A 138 10.59 -14.44 4.22
CA THR A 138 10.37 -13.09 4.74
C THR A 138 9.79 -13.18 6.16
N HIS A 139 10.34 -12.39 7.07
CA HIS A 139 9.78 -12.24 8.41
C HIS A 139 8.66 -11.21 8.39
N ILE A 140 7.43 -11.64 8.65
CA ILE A 140 6.24 -10.79 8.55
C ILE A 140 5.76 -10.43 9.96
N SER A 141 5.41 -9.17 10.18
CA SER A 141 4.78 -8.69 11.41
C SER A 141 3.52 -7.91 11.07
N ILE A 142 2.42 -8.21 11.77
CA ILE A 142 1.18 -7.45 11.66
C ILE A 142 1.10 -6.47 12.83
N CYS A 143 0.83 -5.20 12.54
CA CYS A 143 0.80 -4.13 13.54
C CYS A 143 -0.46 -3.26 13.41
N GLY A 144 -1.05 -2.94 14.56
CA GLY A 144 -2.11 -1.93 14.64
C GLY A 144 -1.54 -0.55 14.38
N LEU A 145 -2.04 0.14 13.36
CA LEU A 145 -1.66 1.51 13.04
C LEU A 145 -2.90 2.32 12.65
N GLU A 146 -3.14 3.36 13.43
CA GLU A 146 -4.08 4.42 13.06
C GLU A 146 -3.23 5.61 12.63
N TRP A 147 -3.55 6.18 11.47
CA TRP A 147 -2.70 7.22 10.89
C TRP A 147 -2.62 8.44 11.82
N GLY A 148 -1.42 8.99 11.97
CA GLY A 148 -1.13 10.09 12.90
C GLY A 148 -1.11 9.70 14.39
N ASN A 149 -1.42 8.46 14.77
CA ASN A 149 -1.37 8.02 16.16
C ASN A 149 0.08 7.75 16.60
N GLN A 150 0.59 8.58 17.51
CA GLN A 150 1.98 8.50 17.98
C GLN A 150 2.28 7.24 18.79
N VAL A 151 1.32 6.73 19.56
CA VAL A 151 1.51 5.49 20.34
C VAL A 151 1.70 4.32 19.38
N HIS A 152 0.82 4.20 18.38
CA HIS A 152 0.92 3.14 17.38
C HIS A 152 2.23 3.23 16.57
N LEU A 153 2.72 4.43 16.27
CA LEU A 153 4.01 4.63 15.60
C LEU A 153 5.20 4.16 16.46
N LEU A 154 5.16 4.38 17.78
CA LEU A 154 6.21 3.96 18.71
C LEU A 154 6.28 2.44 18.88
N ASP A 155 5.14 1.77 18.71
CA ASP A 155 4.99 0.31 18.80
C ASP A 155 5.39 -0.43 17.52
N LEU A 156 5.69 0.29 16.42
CA LEU A 156 6.13 -0.34 15.18
C LEU A 156 7.48 -1.07 15.37
N PRO A 157 7.60 -2.30 14.84
CA PRO A 157 8.84 -3.06 14.93
C PRO A 157 9.94 -2.36 14.14
N HIS A 158 11.16 -2.44 14.66
CA HIS A 158 12.36 -1.89 14.00
C HIS A 158 12.27 -0.38 13.70
N ARG A 159 11.52 0.42 14.47
CA ARG A 159 11.42 1.88 14.27
C ARG A 159 12.76 2.61 14.20
N ASP A 160 13.80 2.10 14.87
CA ASP A 160 15.14 2.70 14.88
C ASP A 160 15.94 2.39 13.58
N LYS A 161 15.34 1.64 12.66
CA LYS A 161 15.90 1.22 11.38
C LYS A 161 15.09 1.88 10.26
N SER A 162 15.78 2.41 9.24
CA SER A 162 15.11 2.96 8.06
C SER A 162 14.23 1.93 7.31
N THR A 163 13.09 2.35 6.79
CA THR A 163 12.30 1.54 5.85
C THR A 163 12.96 1.63 4.47
N ASP A 164 13.21 0.50 3.80
CA ASP A 164 13.78 0.48 2.45
C ASP A 164 12.68 0.64 1.38
N LEU A 165 11.55 -0.05 1.57
CA LEU A 165 10.37 0.00 0.70
C LEU A 165 9.12 0.31 1.51
N LEU A 166 8.42 1.39 1.16
CA LEU A 166 7.11 1.73 1.72
C LEU A 166 6.05 1.68 0.62
N VAL A 167 4.97 0.95 0.84
CA VAL A 167 3.87 0.82 -0.12
C VAL A 167 2.53 1.22 0.49
N LEU A 168 1.69 1.89 -0.32
CA LEU A 168 0.36 2.31 0.07
C LEU A 168 -0.63 2.08 -1.08
N ALA A 169 -1.68 1.31 -0.86
CA ALA A 169 -2.69 1.02 -1.88
C ALA A 169 -4.06 1.58 -1.50
N ASP A 170 -4.65 2.40 -2.38
CA ASP A 170 -5.99 3.00 -2.26
C ASP A 170 -6.23 3.87 -1.02
N VAL A 171 -5.20 4.39 -0.35
CA VAL A 171 -5.34 5.13 0.92
C VAL A 171 -5.86 6.58 0.78
N LEU A 172 -5.98 7.09 -0.46
CA LEU A 172 -6.34 8.49 -0.75
C LEU A 172 -7.83 8.70 -1.08
N TYR A 173 -8.69 7.75 -0.73
CA TYR A 173 -10.14 7.83 -0.99
C TYR A 173 -10.85 8.89 -0.14
N ASN A 174 -10.36 9.14 1.09
CA ASN A 174 -10.89 10.14 2.02
C ASN A 174 -9.87 11.25 2.25
N TRP A 175 -10.07 12.39 1.59
CA TRP A 175 -9.15 13.52 1.68
C TRP A 175 -9.03 14.12 3.10
N ALA A 176 -10.04 13.95 3.96
CA ALA A 176 -9.98 14.46 5.34
C ALA A 176 -8.92 13.74 6.19
N ALA A 177 -8.56 12.49 5.85
CA ALA A 177 -7.52 11.72 6.54
C ALA A 177 -6.10 11.99 6.01
N HIS A 178 -5.97 12.83 4.99
CA HIS A 178 -4.72 13.11 4.29
C HIS A 178 -3.62 13.69 5.21
N PRO A 179 -3.88 14.65 6.12
CA PRO A 179 -2.84 15.13 7.04
C PRO A 179 -2.27 14.03 7.94
N GLN A 180 -3.14 13.17 8.50
CA GLN A 180 -2.74 12.07 9.37
C GLN A 180 -1.93 11.01 8.61
N LEU A 181 -2.36 10.66 7.40
CA LEU A 181 -1.64 9.73 6.53
C LEU A 181 -0.22 10.22 6.24
N TRP A 182 -0.07 11.48 5.85
CA TRP A 182 1.25 12.04 5.55
C TRP A 182 2.12 12.20 6.80
N SER A 183 1.54 12.52 7.95
CA SER A 183 2.28 12.49 9.22
C SER A 183 2.84 11.10 9.50
N THR A 184 2.07 10.04 9.21
CA THR A 184 2.55 8.66 9.33
C THR A 184 3.66 8.34 8.34
N VAL A 185 3.50 8.71 7.06
CA VAL A 185 4.55 8.53 6.03
C VAL A 185 5.84 9.24 6.44
N ALA A 186 5.75 10.49 6.91
CA ALA A 186 6.90 11.26 7.37
C ALA A 186 7.63 10.63 8.57
N ALA A 187 6.90 9.89 9.42
CA ALA A 187 7.46 9.24 10.60
C ALA A 187 8.21 7.92 10.27
N VAL A 188 7.83 7.24 9.18
CA VAL A 188 8.39 5.92 8.83
C VAL A 188 9.29 5.92 7.60
N ALA A 189 9.28 7.01 6.82
CA ALA A 189 10.06 7.16 5.61
C ALA A 189 11.20 8.19 5.78
N SER A 190 12.22 8.02 4.95
CA SER A 190 13.40 8.88 4.88
C SER A 190 13.73 9.19 3.42
N PRO A 191 14.66 10.11 3.12
CA PRO A 191 15.11 10.36 1.74
C PRO A 191 15.65 9.11 1.02
N SER A 192 16.12 8.08 1.74
CA SER A 192 16.57 6.81 1.15
C SER A 192 15.45 5.78 0.96
N THR A 193 14.24 6.03 1.46
CA THR A 193 13.11 5.10 1.35
C THR A 193 12.52 5.16 -0.05
N THR A 194 12.35 4.01 -0.69
CA THR A 194 11.57 3.90 -1.93
C THR A 194 10.09 3.83 -1.58
N ILE A 195 9.29 4.80 -2.04
CA ILE A 195 7.87 4.89 -1.68
C ILE A 195 7.01 4.77 -2.94
N TYR A 196 6.13 3.78 -2.98
CA TYR A 196 5.12 3.65 -4.04
C TYR A 196 3.71 3.77 -3.48
N LEU A 197 2.85 4.50 -4.18
CA LEU A 197 1.43 4.58 -3.88
C LEU A 197 0.60 4.25 -5.11
N ALA A 198 -0.52 3.58 -4.90
CA ALA A 198 -1.51 3.34 -5.94
C ALA A 198 -2.84 3.99 -5.59
N HIS A 199 -3.43 4.69 -6.55
CA HIS A 199 -4.73 5.32 -6.39
C HIS A 199 -5.61 5.00 -7.58
N LYS A 200 -6.76 4.37 -7.33
CA LYS A 200 -7.80 4.28 -8.34
C LYS A 200 -8.62 5.55 -8.32
N HIS A 201 -8.94 6.12 -9.48
CA HIS A 201 -9.76 7.33 -9.60
C HIS A 201 -11.07 7.15 -8.82
N ARG A 202 -11.43 8.15 -8.03
CA ARG A 202 -12.62 8.19 -7.15
C ARG A 202 -13.42 9.45 -7.47
N ALA A 203 -14.12 9.99 -6.47
CA ALA A 203 -14.79 11.28 -6.58
C ALA A 203 -13.85 12.35 -7.16
N ALA A 204 -14.42 13.26 -7.95
CA ALA A 204 -13.66 14.28 -8.66
C ALA A 204 -12.72 15.07 -7.74
N THR A 205 -13.10 15.28 -6.47
CA THR A 205 -12.33 16.04 -5.49
C THR A 205 -11.03 15.36 -5.05
N SER A 206 -11.04 14.07 -4.69
CA SER A 206 -9.82 13.37 -4.24
C SER A 206 -8.85 13.13 -5.39
N THR A 207 -9.35 12.75 -6.56
CA THR A 207 -8.52 12.58 -7.75
C THR A 207 -7.97 13.93 -8.24
N ALA A 208 -8.74 15.02 -8.20
CA ALA A 208 -8.22 16.35 -8.53
C ALA A 208 -7.14 16.80 -7.55
N ALA A 209 -7.32 16.54 -6.27
CA ALA A 209 -6.34 16.92 -5.26
C ALA A 209 -5.03 16.14 -5.39
N LEU A 210 -5.09 14.85 -5.74
CA LEU A 210 -3.89 14.06 -6.07
C LEU A 210 -3.18 14.57 -7.34
N ARG A 211 -3.94 14.91 -8.39
CA ARG A 211 -3.37 15.53 -9.60
C ARG A 211 -2.73 16.89 -9.31
N HIS A 212 -3.29 17.64 -8.36
CA HIS A 212 -2.69 18.89 -7.90
C HIS A 212 -1.34 18.64 -7.22
N LEU A 213 -1.23 17.61 -6.37
CA LEU A 213 0.05 17.21 -5.78
C LEU A 213 1.07 16.79 -6.84
N GLU A 214 0.67 16.00 -7.84
CA GLU A 214 1.53 15.58 -8.96
C GLU A 214 2.00 16.78 -9.79
N THR A 215 1.10 17.70 -10.14
CA THR A 215 1.39 18.80 -11.06
C THR A 215 2.17 19.93 -10.39
N TYR A 216 1.80 20.29 -9.16
CA TYR A 216 2.29 21.49 -8.50
C TYR A 216 3.19 21.20 -7.30
N GLY A 217 3.24 19.96 -6.81
CA GLY A 217 4.04 19.59 -5.63
C GLY A 217 3.61 20.31 -4.35
N THR A 218 2.40 20.87 -4.29
CA THR A 218 1.90 21.68 -3.16
C THR A 218 0.58 21.12 -2.65
N CYS A 219 0.36 21.14 -1.33
CA CYS A 219 -0.88 20.63 -0.76
C CYS A 219 -2.06 21.58 -1.09
N PRO A 220 -3.12 21.11 -1.80
CA PRO A 220 -4.23 21.96 -2.24
C PRO A 220 -5.12 22.46 -1.09
N SER A 221 -5.04 21.84 0.09
CA SER A 221 -5.93 22.11 1.22
C SER A 221 -5.23 22.57 2.48
N CYS A 222 -3.92 22.87 2.44
CA CYS A 222 -3.23 23.41 3.62
C CYS A 222 -3.75 24.81 3.92
N PRO A 223 -4.53 25.04 5.00
CA PRO A 223 -4.75 26.39 5.49
C PRO A 223 -3.39 26.90 5.98
N ALA A 224 -3.11 28.19 5.77
CA ALA A 224 -1.89 28.81 6.29
C ALA A 224 -1.71 28.61 7.82
N VAL A 225 -2.82 28.34 8.54
CA VAL A 225 -2.88 28.36 10.01
C VAL A 225 -2.79 26.96 10.67
N SER A 226 -3.29 25.87 10.07
CA SER A 226 -3.26 24.56 10.76
C SER A 226 -1.91 23.83 10.68
N CYS A 227 -1.07 24.16 9.70
CA CYS A 227 0.34 23.73 9.70
C CYS A 227 1.22 24.56 10.66
N ALA A 228 0.76 25.73 11.10
CA ALA A 228 1.53 26.62 11.98
C ALA A 228 1.47 26.19 13.45
N LEU A 229 0.46 25.42 13.85
CA LEU A 229 0.24 25.02 15.24
C LEU A 229 1.01 23.76 15.66
N ASN A 230 1.53 22.98 14.71
CA ASN A 230 2.42 21.84 14.97
C ASN A 230 3.68 21.98 14.12
N SER A 231 4.64 22.83 14.56
CA SER A 231 5.97 23.03 13.97
C SER A 231 6.01 23.50 12.49
N PRO A 232 6.85 24.49 12.11
CA PRO A 232 7.05 24.91 10.71
C PRO A 232 7.61 23.84 9.75
N SER A 233 7.88 22.61 10.25
CA SER A 233 8.41 21.45 9.52
C SER A 233 7.33 20.47 8.99
N SER A 234 6.05 20.84 9.02
CA SER A 234 4.92 19.90 9.18
C SER A 234 4.18 19.41 7.93
N CYS A 235 4.63 19.78 6.73
CA CYS A 235 4.04 19.24 5.50
C CYS A 235 5.11 19.16 4.42
N GLY A 236 5.54 17.95 4.03
CA GLY A 236 6.60 17.79 3.03
C GLY A 236 6.25 18.35 1.65
N TRP A 237 4.97 18.61 1.38
CA TRP A 237 4.53 19.34 0.18
C TRP A 237 4.85 20.84 0.24
N LYS A 238 5.03 21.42 1.43
CA LYS A 238 5.49 22.80 1.57
C LYS A 238 7.00 22.82 1.33
N ASN A 239 7.45 23.61 0.36
CA ASN A 239 8.85 23.79 -0.06
C ASN A 239 9.43 22.69 -0.97
N GLY A 240 8.59 21.83 -1.55
CA GLY A 240 9.04 20.86 -2.57
C GLY A 240 9.90 19.72 -2.03
N LEU A 241 9.90 19.50 -0.71
CA LEU A 241 10.56 18.36 -0.08
C LEU A 241 9.99 17.04 -0.60
N TRP A 242 8.69 17.00 -0.92
CA TRP A 242 8.04 15.84 -1.50
C TRP A 242 7.66 16.10 -2.96
N LYS A 243 8.02 15.15 -3.82
CA LYS A 243 7.63 15.14 -5.22
C LYS A 243 6.95 13.84 -5.58
N LEU A 244 5.81 13.95 -6.25
CA LEU A 244 5.05 12.79 -6.68
C LEU A 244 5.21 12.61 -8.19
N HIS A 245 5.69 11.44 -8.59
CA HIS A 245 5.90 11.11 -9.99
C HIS A 245 5.00 9.93 -10.35
N ARG A 246 4.14 10.09 -11.35
CA ARG A 246 3.36 8.96 -11.86
C ARG A 246 4.25 8.04 -12.70
N CYS A 247 4.31 6.77 -12.30
CA CYS A 247 5.14 5.74 -12.93
C CYS A 247 4.36 4.93 -13.97
N ALA A 248 3.08 4.66 -13.72
CA ALA A 248 2.24 3.84 -14.58
C ALA A 248 0.75 4.15 -14.39
N SER A 249 -0.06 3.78 -15.38
CA SER A 249 -1.53 3.82 -15.32
C SER A 249 -2.09 2.50 -15.83
N TYR A 250 -2.91 1.84 -15.02
CA TYR A 250 -3.63 0.61 -15.35
C TYR A 250 -5.14 0.91 -15.33
N GLY A 251 -5.68 1.30 -16.48
CA GLY A 251 -7.06 1.78 -16.58
C GLY A 251 -7.28 3.02 -15.72
N ALA A 252 -8.17 2.93 -14.74
CA ALA A 252 -8.46 4.02 -13.81
C ALA A 252 -7.55 4.04 -12.56
N THR A 253 -6.51 3.21 -12.51
CA THR A 253 -5.57 3.16 -11.39
C THR A 253 -4.22 3.71 -11.79
N ASP A 254 -3.76 4.75 -11.10
CA ASP A 254 -2.43 5.31 -11.28
C ASP A 254 -1.49 4.80 -10.18
N ILE A 255 -0.25 4.50 -10.57
CA ILE A 255 0.86 4.19 -9.67
C ILE A 255 1.80 5.39 -9.65
N PHE A 256 2.14 5.85 -8.46
CA PHE A 256 3.07 6.94 -8.26
C PHE A 256 4.24 6.51 -7.38
N GLN A 257 5.40 7.12 -7.63
CA GLN A 257 6.53 7.13 -6.73
C GLN A 257 6.57 8.47 -6.00
N LEU A 258 6.63 8.42 -4.67
CA LEU A 258 6.88 9.60 -3.84
C LEU A 258 8.37 9.68 -3.54
N VAL A 259 8.97 10.81 -3.89
CA VAL A 259 10.39 11.09 -3.64
C VAL A 259 10.49 12.14 -2.55
N ILE A 260 11.17 11.78 -1.46
CA ILE A 260 11.54 12.71 -0.38
C ILE A 260 12.92 13.28 -0.72
N GLN A 261 12.96 14.55 -1.08
CA GLN A 261 14.18 15.30 -1.32
C GLN A 261 14.95 15.48 0.00
N PRO A 262 16.30 15.43 -0.02
CA PRO A 262 17.08 15.87 1.12
C PRO A 262 16.77 17.36 1.39
N PRO A 263 16.77 17.80 2.66
CA PRO A 263 16.65 19.22 2.96
C PRO A 263 17.76 19.98 2.23
N HIS A 264 17.41 21.10 1.59
CA HIS A 264 18.39 21.99 1.01
C HIS A 264 19.37 22.39 2.11
N THR A 265 20.61 21.91 2.00
CA THR A 265 21.73 22.53 2.71
C THR A 265 21.91 23.87 2.02
N GLU A 266 21.58 24.96 2.71
CA GLU A 266 22.12 26.26 2.33
C GLU A 266 23.64 26.07 2.24
N MET A 267 24.19 26.16 1.03
CA MET A 267 25.63 26.26 0.88
C MET A 267 26.01 27.56 1.58
N ASP A 268 26.80 27.43 2.63
CA ASP A 268 27.42 28.55 3.34
C ASP A 268 27.97 29.55 2.31
N VAL A 269 27.47 30.79 2.39
CA VAL A 269 28.02 31.96 1.71
C VAL A 269 29.29 32.39 2.43
#